data_AF-A0A2E7RNU3-F1
#
_entry.id   AF-A0A2E7RNU3-F1
#
_cell.length_a   1.000
_cell.length_b   1.000
_cell.length_c   1.000
_cell.angle_alpha   90.00
_cell.angle_beta   90.00
_cell.angle_gamma   90.00
#
_symmetry.space_group_name_H-M   'P 1'
#
loop_
_entity.id
_entity.type
_entity.pdbx_description
1 polymer ?
#
loop_
_entity_poly.entity_id
_entity_poly.type
_entity_poly.pdbx_seq_one_letter_code
_entity_poly.pdbx_strand_id
1 'polypeptide(L)'
;MSSGSKEKSEIIYTVGCLAAEDVDKLDIAEQSYGDSWKQRGGIGAFMMAARKWDRLEKQVTAHGYDIFKAMQADTRPEGILDDIRDLRRYLFLIDAEICNRGSQRD
;
A
#
# COMPACT_ATOMS: atom_id res chain seq x y z
N MET A 1 28.45 -12.07 25.79
CA MET A 1 28.30 -11.17 24.62
C MET A 1 26.98 -11.52 23.97
N SER A 2 25.97 -10.66 24.03
CA SER A 2 24.72 -10.89 23.30
C SER A 2 24.29 -9.60 22.61
N SER A 3 24.42 -9.63 21.28
CA SER A 3 23.62 -8.94 20.28
C SER A 3 23.20 -7.50 20.62
N GLY A 4 24.08 -6.53 20.36
CA GLY A 4 23.66 -5.16 20.15
C GLY A 4 22.74 -5.11 18.95
N SER A 5 21.44 -4.91 19.18
CA SER A 5 20.48 -4.56 18.13
C SER A 5 21.06 -3.37 17.36
N LYS A 6 21.41 -3.54 16.08
CA LYS A 6 21.73 -2.41 15.22
C LYS A 6 20.53 -1.48 15.22
N GLU A 7 20.75 -0.24 15.62
CA GLU A 7 19.71 0.79 15.61
C GLU A 7 19.19 0.95 14.17
N LYS A 8 17.87 1.01 14.03
CA LYS A 8 17.23 1.16 12.71
C LYS A 8 17.58 2.55 12.16
N SER A 9 17.82 2.66 10.85
CA SER A 9 17.99 3.96 10.21
C SER A 9 16.70 4.77 10.24
N GLU A 10 16.80 6.09 10.14
CA GLU A 10 15.67 7.02 10.12
C GLU A 10 14.57 6.61 9.13
N ILE A 11 14.94 6.24 7.90
CA ILE A 11 13.97 5.81 6.89
C ILE A 11 13.17 4.56 7.31
N ILE A 12 13.80 3.63 8.05
CA ILE A 12 13.13 2.42 8.52
C ILE A 12 12.18 2.74 9.69
N TYR A 13 12.52 3.74 10.50
CA TYR A 13 11.60 4.28 11.49
C TYR A 13 10.36 4.90 10.81
N THR A 14 10.56 5.74 9.78
CA THR A 14 9.46 6.31 8.99
C THR A 14 8.58 5.23 8.35
N VAL A 15 9.17 4.17 7.79
CA VAL A 15 8.42 3.02 7.26
C VAL A 15 7.54 2.39 8.34
N GLY A 16 8.05 2.24 9.56
CA GLY A 16 7.26 1.74 10.69
C GLY A 16 6.05 2.63 11.01
N CYS A 17 6.23 3.95 11.04
CA CYS A 17 5.13 4.89 11.25
C CYS A 17 4.08 4.82 10.12
N LEU A 18 4.52 4.74 8.86
CA LEU A 18 3.63 4.62 7.70
C LEU A 18 2.83 3.32 7.72
N ALA A 19 3.45 2.21 8.14
CA ALA A 19 2.76 0.94 8.28
C ALA A 19 1.67 1.02 9.36
N ALA A 20 1.96 1.65 10.51
CA ALA A 20 0.97 1.88 11.56
C ALA A 20 -0.19 2.78 11.07
N GLU A 21 0.11 3.87 10.36
CA GLU A 21 -0.89 4.73 9.73
C GLU A 21 -1.79 3.93 8.75
N ASP A 22 -1.20 3.02 7.98
CA ASP A 22 -1.95 2.20 7.04
C ASP A 22 -2.91 1.24 7.75
N VAL A 23 -2.57 0.72 8.93
CA VAL A 23 -3.51 -0.08 9.74
C VAL A 23 -4.72 0.76 10.13
N ASP A 24 -4.52 1.97 10.66
CA ASP A 24 -5.62 2.85 11.07
C ASP A 24 -6.51 3.23 9.87
N LYS A 25 -5.89 3.52 8.71
CA LYS A 25 -6.63 3.86 7.49
C LYS A 25 -7.41 2.68 6.93
N LEU A 26 -6.86 1.47 7.03
CA LEU A 26 -7.57 0.25 6.64
C LEU A 26 -8.75 -0.03 7.57
N ASP A 27 -8.61 0.15 8.88
CA ASP A 27 -9.71 -0.01 9.84
C ASP A 27 -10.88 0.95 9.54
N ILE A 28 -10.57 2.23 9.28
CA ILE A 28 -11.58 3.23 8.88
C ILE A 28 -12.25 2.83 7.55
N ALA A 29 -11.47 2.35 6.58
CA ALA A 29 -11.99 1.92 5.29
C ALA A 29 -12.89 0.67 5.42
N GLU A 30 -12.53 -0.26 6.31
CA GLU A 30 -13.31 -1.47 6.61
C GLU A 30 -14.69 -1.10 7.17
N GLN A 31 -14.76 -0.13 8.09
CA GLN A 31 -16.03 0.38 8.62
C GLN A 31 -16.94 1.00 7.54
N SER A 32 -16.35 1.53 6.48
CA SER A 32 -17.08 2.24 5.40
C SER A 32 -17.46 1.33 4.23
N TYR A 33 -16.56 0.41 3.85
CA TYR A 33 -16.65 -0.32 2.59
C TYR A 33 -16.50 -1.85 2.75
N GLY A 34 -16.14 -2.34 3.94
CA GLY A 34 -15.89 -3.75 4.24
C GLY A 34 -15.11 -4.50 3.15
N ASP A 35 -15.58 -5.71 2.84
CA ASP A 35 -14.99 -6.62 1.85
C ASP A 35 -15.10 -6.17 0.37
N SER A 36 -15.51 -4.93 0.08
CA SER A 36 -15.66 -4.43 -1.30
C SER A 36 -14.40 -4.64 -2.17
N TRP A 37 -13.21 -4.53 -1.58
CA TRP A 37 -11.92 -4.70 -2.26
C TRP A 37 -11.70 -6.13 -2.79
N LYS A 38 -12.36 -7.13 -2.20
CA LYS A 38 -12.32 -8.55 -2.61
C LYS A 38 -13.69 -9.12 -2.97
N GLN A 39 -14.67 -8.28 -3.29
CA GLN A 39 -16.05 -8.72 -3.60
C GLN A 39 -16.12 -9.74 -4.75
N ARG A 40 -15.17 -9.69 -5.69
CA ARG A 40 -15.01 -10.65 -6.79
C ARG A 40 -13.90 -11.68 -6.52
N GLY A 41 -13.69 -12.02 -5.26
CA GLY A 41 -12.57 -12.86 -4.82
C GLY A 41 -11.22 -12.28 -5.20
N GLY A 42 -10.24 -13.16 -5.45
CA GLY A 42 -8.87 -12.76 -5.80
C GLY A 42 -8.76 -11.89 -7.05
N ILE A 43 -9.68 -12.04 -8.02
CA ILE A 43 -9.73 -11.18 -9.21
C ILE A 43 -10.03 -9.74 -8.81
N GLY A 44 -11.02 -9.54 -7.94
CA GLY A 44 -11.37 -8.20 -7.44
C GLY A 44 -10.18 -7.54 -6.74
N ALA A 45 -9.55 -8.27 -5.83
CA ALA A 45 -8.41 -7.78 -5.07
C ALA A 45 -7.23 -7.39 -5.99
N PHE A 46 -6.88 -8.26 -6.96
CA PHE A 46 -5.84 -7.98 -7.94
C PHE A 46 -6.16 -6.74 -8.79
N MET A 47 -7.40 -6.62 -9.28
CA MET A 47 -7.80 -5.49 -10.13
C MET A 47 -7.78 -4.15 -9.39
N MET A 48 -8.08 -4.13 -8.09
CA MET A 48 -7.97 -2.91 -7.27
C MET A 48 -6.51 -2.45 -7.13
N ALA A 49 -5.59 -3.39 -6.86
CA ALA A 49 -4.15 -3.09 -6.83
C ALA A 49 -3.63 -2.67 -8.21
N ALA A 50 -3.96 -3.41 -9.26
CA ALA A 50 -3.53 -3.13 -10.63
C ALA A 50 -4.00 -1.75 -11.11
N ARG A 51 -5.22 -1.33 -10.75
CA ARG A 51 -5.73 0.01 -11.05
C ARG A 51 -4.89 1.13 -10.42
N LYS A 52 -4.37 0.92 -9.21
CA LYS A 52 -3.48 1.89 -8.55
C LYS A 52 -2.11 1.92 -9.21
N TRP A 53 -1.59 0.75 -9.60
CA TRP A 53 -0.36 0.67 -10.38
C TRP A 53 -0.46 1.40 -11.73
N ASP A 54 -1.52 1.17 -12.51
CA ASP A 54 -1.75 1.82 -13.81
C ASP A 54 -1.76 3.35 -13.68
N ARG A 55 -2.39 3.87 -12.62
CA ARG A 55 -2.38 5.31 -12.32
C ARG A 55 -0.98 5.83 -12.04
N LEU A 56 -0.19 5.12 -11.23
CA LEU A 56 1.20 5.50 -10.93
C LEU A 56 2.04 5.50 -12.20
N GLU A 57 1.96 4.44 -13.00
CA GLU A 57 2.68 4.30 -14.27
C GLU A 57 2.39 5.47 -15.20
N LYS A 58 1.10 5.82 -15.39
CA LYS A 58 0.68 6.96 -16.20
C LYS A 58 1.30 8.28 -15.71
N GLN A 59 1.37 8.48 -14.41
CA GLN A 59 1.91 9.70 -13.80
C GLN A 59 3.43 9.80 -13.98
N VAL A 60 4.16 8.72 -13.72
CA VAL A 60 5.64 8.73 -13.77
C VAL A 60 6.19 8.68 -15.19
N THR A 61 5.44 8.15 -16.17
CA THR A 61 5.89 8.04 -17.57
C THR A 61 6.24 9.42 -18.16
N ALA A 62 5.48 10.46 -17.84
CA ALA A 62 5.76 11.84 -18.28
C ALA A 62 7.08 12.41 -17.73
N HIS A 63 7.64 11.78 -16.70
CA HIS A 63 8.87 12.18 -16.03
C HIS A 63 10.00 11.15 -16.23
N GLY A 64 9.89 10.28 -17.23
CA GLY A 64 10.90 9.26 -17.52
C GLY A 64 11.02 8.21 -16.43
N TYR A 65 9.91 7.88 -15.77
CA TYR A 65 9.80 6.95 -14.64
C TYR A 65 10.53 7.39 -13.35
N ASP A 66 11.00 8.65 -13.28
CA ASP A 66 11.48 9.23 -12.03
C ASP A 66 10.29 9.65 -11.15
N ILE A 67 9.99 8.80 -10.17
CA ILE A 67 8.85 9.00 -9.26
C ILE A 67 9.02 10.22 -8.34
N PHE A 68 10.25 10.58 -7.98
CA PHE A 68 10.50 11.75 -7.13
C PHE A 68 10.31 13.04 -7.92
N LYS A 69 10.75 13.06 -9.18
CA LYS A 69 10.48 14.17 -10.10
C LYS A 69 8.99 14.29 -10.41
N ALA A 70 8.31 13.18 -10.62
CA ALA A 70 6.86 13.17 -10.84
C ALA A 70 6.11 13.71 -9.61
N MET A 71 6.53 13.34 -8.40
CA MET A 71 5.95 13.84 -7.15
C MET A 71 6.11 15.36 -7.01
N GLN A 72 7.27 15.91 -7.34
CA GLN A 72 7.50 17.37 -7.30
C GLN A 72 6.60 18.14 -8.27
N ALA A 73 6.20 17.50 -9.38
CA ALA A 73 5.30 18.08 -10.36
C ALA A 73 3.81 17.87 -10.04
N ASP A 74 3.48 17.02 -9.07
CA ASP A 74 2.10 16.70 -8.72
C ASP A 74 1.54 17.69 -7.70
N THR A 75 0.61 18.53 -8.15
CA THR A 75 -0.03 19.57 -7.33
C THR A 75 -1.45 19.20 -6.88
N ARG A 76 -1.90 17.98 -7.19
CA ARG A 76 -3.27 17.55 -6.92
C ARG A 76 -3.47 17.17 -5.45
N PRO A 77 -4.69 17.35 -4.91
CA PRO A 77 -5.03 16.88 -3.56
C PRO A 77 -4.96 15.36 -3.38
N GLU A 78 -5.32 14.60 -4.43
CA GLU A 78 -5.15 13.15 -4.49
C GLU A 78 -4.09 12.81 -5.56
N GLY A 79 -2.83 12.78 -5.13
CA GLY A 79 -1.68 12.69 -6.02
C GLY A 79 -1.00 11.32 -6.04
N ILE A 80 0.21 11.28 -6.58
CA ILE A 80 1.08 10.10 -6.62
C ILE A 80 1.19 9.45 -5.24
N LEU A 81 1.31 10.25 -4.17
CA LEU A 81 1.46 9.73 -2.82
C LEU A 81 0.25 8.93 -2.35
N ASP A 82 -0.96 9.34 -2.72
CA ASP A 82 -2.18 8.63 -2.34
C ASP A 82 -2.34 7.34 -3.14
N ASP A 83 -2.00 7.35 -4.43
CA ASP A 83 -1.99 6.11 -5.23
C ASP A 83 -0.92 5.11 -4.72
N ILE A 84 0.26 5.58 -4.25
CA ILE A 84 1.27 4.73 -3.58
C ILE A 84 0.70 4.12 -2.29
N ARG A 85 0.07 4.94 -1.45
CA ARG A 85 -0.49 4.50 -0.17
C ARG A 85 -1.61 3.48 -0.37
N ASP A 86 -2.52 3.75 -1.30
CA ASP A 86 -3.62 2.84 -1.63
C ASP A 86 -3.12 1.52 -2.21
N LEU A 87 -2.14 1.57 -3.12
CA LEU A 87 -1.53 0.34 -3.64
C LEU A 87 -0.93 -0.49 -2.50
N ARG A 88 -0.16 0.14 -1.61
CA ARG A 88 0.45 -0.56 -0.46
C ARG A 88 -0.61 -1.19 0.45
N ARG A 89 -1.70 -0.46 0.73
CA ARG A 89 -2.83 -0.97 1.53
C ARG A 89 -3.53 -2.16 0.86
N TYR A 90 -3.79 -2.12 -0.44
CA TYR A 90 -4.35 -3.26 -1.15
C TYR A 90 -3.42 -4.48 -1.14
N LEU A 91 -2.11 -4.28 -1.31
CA LEU A 91 -1.13 -5.36 -1.21
C LEU A 91 -1.10 -5.95 0.21
N PHE A 92 -1.19 -5.12 1.25
CA PHE A 92 -1.31 -5.60 2.64
C PHE A 92 -2.58 -6.42 2.87
N LEU A 93 -3.74 -5.95 2.37
CA LEU A 93 -4.99 -6.69 2.48
C LEU A 93 -4.93 -8.05 1.77
N ILE A 94 -4.33 -8.10 0.58
CA ILE A 94 -4.11 -9.35 -0.16
C ILE A 94 -3.23 -10.31 0.65
N ASP A 95 -2.10 -9.82 1.17
CA ASP A 95 -1.17 -10.62 1.99
C ASP A 95 -1.87 -11.17 3.26
N ALA A 96 -2.57 -10.30 3.99
CA ALA A 96 -3.32 -10.68 5.18
C ALA A 96 -4.40 -11.73 4.87
N GLU A 97 -5.14 -11.58 3.78
CA GLU A 97 -6.16 -12.55 3.35
C GLU A 97 -5.53 -13.90 2.97
N ILE A 98 -4.38 -13.90 2.30
CA ILE A 98 -3.65 -15.13 1.97
C ILE A 98 -3.17 -15.82 3.25
N CYS A 99 -2.60 -15.07 4.20
CA CYS A 99 -2.16 -15.59 5.49
C CYS A 99 -3.33 -16.19 6.28
N ASN A 100 -4.47 -15.48 6.35
CA ASN A 100 -5.67 -15.97 7.03
C ASN A 100 -6.22 -17.25 6.38
N ARG A 101 -6.19 -17.35 5.04
CA ARG A 101 -6.59 -18.57 4.32
C ARG A 101 -5.60 -19.72 4.50
N GLY A 102 -4.31 -19.41 4.63
CA GLY A 102 -3.26 -20.38 4.95
C GLY A 102 -3.45 -20.97 6.34
N SER A 103 -3.75 -20.13 7.33
CA SER A 103 -4.04 -20.52 8.71
C SER A 103 -5.37 -21.28 8.90
N GLN A 104 -6.25 -21.32 7.88
CA GLN A 104 -7.49 -22.12 7.87
C GLN A 104 -7.33 -23.49 7.20
N ARG A 105 -6.11 -23.88 6.79
CA ARG A 105 -5.82 -25.18 6.14
C ARG A 105 -5.18 -26.21 7.07
N ASP A 106 -5.19 -25.97 8.38
CA ASP A 106 -4.73 -26.90 9.41
C ASP A 106 -5.90 -27.46 10.24
#